data_AF-W1YX67-F1
#
_entry.id   AF-W1YX67-F1
#
_cell.length_a   1.000
_cell.length_b   1.000
_cell.length_c   1.000
_cell.angle_alpha   90.00
_cell.angle_beta   90.00
_cell.angle_gamma   90.00
#
_symmetry.space_group_name_H-M   'P 1'
#
loop_
_entity.id
_entity.type
_entity.pdbx_description
1 polymer ?
#
loop_
_entity_poly.entity_id
_entity_poly.type
_entity_poly.pdbx_seq_one_letter_code
_entity_poly.pdbx_strand_id
1 'polypeptide(L)'
;VFMSSDIKIKVQSFGRFLSNMVMPNIGAFIAWGIITALFIPTGWLPNETLAKLVGPMITYLLPLLIGYTGGKLVGGERGGVVGAITTMG
;
A
#
# COMPACT_ATOMS: atom_id res chain seq x y z
N VAL A 1 -25.06 22.61 -5.61
CA VAL A 1 -24.42 21.54 -6.41
C VAL A 1 -25.04 20.20 -6.01
N PHE A 2 -26.09 19.77 -6.71
CA PHE A 2 -26.80 18.52 -6.40
C PHE A 2 -26.12 17.36 -7.12
N MET A 3 -25.17 16.72 -6.44
CA MET A 3 -24.68 15.41 -6.87
C MET A 3 -25.79 14.40 -6.57
N SER A 4 -26.30 13.68 -7.58
CA SER A 4 -27.31 12.62 -7.39
C SER A 4 -26.85 11.67 -6.28
N SER A 5 -27.76 11.31 -5.37
CA SER A 5 -27.51 10.45 -4.21
C SER A 5 -26.75 9.16 -4.57
N ASP A 6 -27.01 8.61 -5.77
CA ASP A 6 -26.37 7.40 -6.27
C ASP A 6 -24.89 7.57 -6.58
N ILE A 7 -24.49 8.73 -7.13
CA ILE A 7 -23.09 9.05 -7.42
C ILE A 7 -22.32 9.17 -6.12
N LYS A 8 -22.89 9.82 -5.10
CA LYS A 8 -22.28 9.93 -3.77
C LYS A 8 -22.05 8.55 -3.16
N ILE A 9 -23.04 7.65 -3.25
CA ILE A 9 -22.92 6.28 -2.72
C ILE A 9 -21.80 5.51 -3.42
N LYS A 10 -21.69 5.59 -4.75
CA LYS A 10 -20.60 4.95 -5.52
C LYS A 10 -19.22 5.48 -5.15
N VAL A 11 -19.07 6.79 -4.98
CA VAL A 11 -17.80 7.38 -4.55
C VAL A 11 -17.43 6.91 -3.14
N GLN A 12 -18.39 6.83 -2.23
CA GLN A 12 -18.16 6.34 -0.87
C GLN A 12 -17.83 4.84 -0.82
N SER A 13 -18.46 4.02 -1.66
CA SER A 13 -18.13 2.59 -1.73
C SER A 13 -16.74 2.36 -2.31
N PHE A 14 -16.37 3.10 -3.36
CA PHE A 14 -15.03 3.07 -3.92
C PHE A 14 -13.96 3.54 -2.92
N GLY A 15 -14.22 4.62 -2.19
CA GLY A 15 -13.33 5.08 -1.12
C GLY A 15 -13.13 4.05 -0.02
N ARG A 16 -14.22 3.41 0.45
CA ARG A 16 -14.14 2.30 1.41
C ARG A 16 -13.32 1.12 0.88
N PHE A 17 -13.48 0.78 -0.40
CA PHE A 17 -12.70 -0.27 -1.04
C PHE A 17 -11.20 0.06 -1.00
N LEU A 18 -10.80 1.27 -1.41
CA LEU A 18 -9.41 1.71 -1.36
C LEU A 18 -8.84 1.72 0.07
N SER A 19 -9.61 2.19 1.06
CA SER A 19 -9.18 2.15 2.46
C SER A 19 -8.97 0.72 2.95
N ASN A 20 -9.83 -0.22 2.55
CA ASN A 20 -9.69 -1.64 2.88
C ASN A 20 -8.47 -2.31 2.22
N MET A 21 -7.92 -1.74 1.15
CA MET A 21 -6.65 -2.20 0.56
C MET A 21 -5.44 -1.79 1.40
N VAL A 22 -5.49 -0.60 2.00
CA VAL A 22 -4.33 0.00 2.69
C VAL A 22 -4.31 -0.33 4.18
N MET A 23 -5.46 -0.32 4.86
CA MET A 23 -5.55 -0.47 6.32
C MET A 23 -4.91 -1.76 6.86
N PRO A 24 -5.13 -2.95 6.28
CA PRO A 24 -4.49 -4.19 6.76
C PRO A 24 -2.96 -4.16 6.64
N ASN A 25 -2.43 -3.32 5.75
CA ASN A 25 -1.01 -3.19 5.46
C ASN A 25 -0.33 -2.06 6.25
N ILE A 26 -1.04 -1.37 7.16
CA ILE A 26 -0.52 -0.20 7.87
C ILE A 26 0.79 -0.47 8.62
N GLY A 27 0.97 -1.70 9.14
CA GLY A 27 2.22 -2.11 9.80
C GLY A 27 3.44 -2.03 8.89
N ALA A 28 3.29 -2.37 7.60
CA ALA A 28 4.37 -2.26 6.63
C ALA A 28 4.74 -0.81 6.33
N PHE A 29 3.76 0.09 6.25
CA PHE A 29 4.00 1.54 6.10
C PHE A 29 4.70 2.13 7.32
N ILE A 30 4.31 1.72 8.53
CA ILE A 30 4.95 2.16 9.77
C ILE A 30 6.41 1.68 9.79
N ALA A 31 6.66 0.41 9.49
CA ALA A 31 8.01 -0.14 9.44
C ALA A 31 8.88 0.58 8.41
N TRP A 32 8.36 0.81 7.21
CA TRP A 32 9.03 1.60 6.18
C TRP A 32 9.32 3.04 6.65
N GLY A 33 8.36 3.70 7.30
CA GLY A 33 8.52 5.05 7.85
C GLY A 33 9.61 5.13 8.92
N ILE A 34 9.66 4.16 9.83
CA ILE A 34 10.70 4.08 10.88
C ILE A 34 12.08 3.84 10.25
N ILE A 35 12.21 2.89 9.33
CA ILE A 35 13.47 2.60 8.62
C ILE A 35 13.95 3.85 7.87
N THR A 36 13.02 4.55 7.22
CA THR A 36 13.31 5.79 6.49
C THR A 36 13.76 6.90 7.44
N ALA A 37 13.04 7.13 8.54
CA ALA A 37 13.38 8.17 9.51
C ALA A 37 14.73 7.92 10.20
N LEU A 38 15.09 6.65 10.43
CA LEU A 38 16.34 6.30 11.09
C LEU A 38 17.54 6.33 10.15
N PHE A 39 17.50 5.58 9.03
CA PHE A 39 18.73 5.14 8.37
C PHE A 39 19.12 5.89 7.10
N ILE A 40 18.23 6.71 6.53
CA ILE A 40 18.59 7.53 5.35
C ILE A 40 19.67 8.56 5.69
N PRO A 41 20.34 9.17 4.69
CA PRO A 41 21.42 10.13 4.95
C PRO A 41 21.02 11.32 5.83
N THR A 42 19.76 11.74 5.77
CA THR A 42 19.20 12.84 6.58
C THR A 42 18.41 12.35 7.80
N GLY A 43 18.52 11.07 8.15
CA GLY A 43 17.80 10.44 9.27
C GLY A 43 18.49 10.63 10.62
N TRP A 44 17.88 10.12 11.69
CA TRP A 44 18.41 10.23 13.05
C TRP A 44 19.66 9.37 13.31
N LEU A 45 19.78 8.23 12.62
CA LEU A 45 20.89 7.27 12.74
C LEU A 45 21.34 6.79 11.35
N PRO A 46 21.97 7.66 10.53
CA PRO A 46 22.29 7.34 9.13
C PRO A 46 23.13 6.06 9.00
N ASN A 47 22.70 5.15 8.13
CA ASN A 47 23.42 3.90 7.85
C ASN A 47 23.21 3.47 6.40
N GLU A 48 24.28 3.51 5.60
CA GLU A 48 24.20 3.21 4.15
C GLU A 48 23.72 1.79 3.84
N THR A 49 24.01 0.82 4.70
CA THR A 49 23.60 -0.57 4.48
C THR A 49 22.11 -0.74 4.73
N LEU A 50 21.59 -0.17 5.83
CA LEU A 50 20.17 -0.25 6.18
C LEU A 50 19.31 0.69 5.31
N ALA A 51 19.85 1.82 4.86
CA ALA A 51 19.17 2.73 3.94
C ALA A 51 18.81 2.05 2.61
N LYS A 52 19.59 1.06 2.16
CA LYS A 52 19.28 0.29 0.94
C LYS A 52 17.96 -0.46 1.02
N LEU A 53 17.40 -0.70 2.20
CA LEU A 53 16.08 -1.32 2.37
C LEU A 53 14.94 -0.40 1.94
N VAL A 54 15.09 0.92 2.05
CA VAL A 54 14.03 1.89 1.78
C VAL A 54 13.55 1.81 0.33
N GLY A 55 14.48 1.68 -0.62
CA GLY A 55 14.19 1.60 -2.06
C GLY A 55 13.26 0.44 -2.41
N PRO A 56 13.67 -0.82 -2.19
CA PRO A 56 12.82 -1.97 -2.47
C PRO A 56 11.49 -1.99 -1.71
N MET A 57 11.45 -1.40 -0.50
CA MET A 57 10.20 -1.30 0.26
C MET A 57 9.18 -0.40 -0.44
N ILE A 58 9.58 0.79 -0.91
CA ILE A 58 8.66 1.71 -1.57
C ILE A 58 8.33 1.28 -3.01
N THR A 59 9.29 0.73 -3.75
CA THR A 59 9.07 0.38 -5.17
C THR A 59 8.39 -0.96 -5.37
N TYR A 60 8.55 -1.92 -4.44
CA TYR A 60 8.01 -3.27 -4.60
C TYR A 60 7.12 -3.67 -3.45
N LEU A 61 7.63 -3.68 -2.21
CA LEU A 61 6.92 -4.26 -1.07
C LEU A 61 5.55 -3.61 -0.83
N LEU A 62 5.51 -2.28 -0.69
CA LEU A 62 4.26 -1.57 -0.40
C LEU A 62 3.25 -1.69 -1.55
N PRO A 63 3.63 -1.49 -2.83
CA PRO A 63 2.73 -1.75 -3.95
C PRO A 63 2.20 -3.20 -3.96
N LEU A 64 3.08 -4.19 -3.83
CA LEU A 64 2.70 -5.61 -3.84
C LEU A 64 1.67 -5.96 -2.77
N LEU A 65 1.87 -5.46 -1.54
CA LEU A 65 0.95 -5.70 -0.44
C LEU A 65 -0.43 -5.07 -0.70
N ILE A 66 -0.46 -3.83 -1.20
CA ILE A 66 -1.71 -3.15 -1.56
C ILE A 66 -2.42 -3.91 -2.69
N GLY A 67 -1.68 -4.30 -3.75
CA GLY A 67 -2.20 -5.04 -4.89
C GLY A 67 -2.73 -6.42 -4.50
N TYR A 68 -2.01 -7.14 -3.64
CA TYR A 68 -2.46 -8.40 -3.08
C TYR A 68 -3.75 -8.25 -2.29
N THR A 69 -3.84 -7.26 -1.38
CA THR A 69 -5.06 -7.06 -0.59
C THR A 69 -6.23 -6.65 -1.48
N GLY A 70 -6.04 -5.76 -2.46
CA GLY A 70 -7.09 -5.37 -3.41
C GLY A 70 -7.59 -6.54 -4.25
N GLY A 71 -6.67 -7.33 -4.81
CA GLY A 71 -7.02 -8.54 -5.53
C GLY A 71 -7.76 -9.54 -4.64
N LYS A 72 -7.34 -9.68 -3.37
CA LYS A 72 -7.98 -10.58 -2.39
C LYS A 72 -9.40 -10.17 -2.04
N LEU A 73 -9.68 -8.87 -1.95
CA LEU A 73 -11.02 -8.35 -1.72
C LEU A 73 -12.00 -8.68 -2.86
N VAL A 74 -11.51 -8.87 -4.08
CA VAL A 74 -12.34 -9.17 -5.26
C VAL A 74 -12.44 -10.68 -5.53
N GLY A 75 -11.32 -11.40 -5.49
CA GLY A 75 -11.20 -12.79 -5.94
C GLY A 75 -10.70 -13.77 -4.88
N GLY A 76 -10.73 -13.40 -3.59
CA GLY A 76 -10.17 -14.21 -2.52
C GLY A 76 -8.67 -14.47 -2.72
N GLU A 77 -8.17 -15.61 -2.24
CA GLU A 77 -6.73 -15.88 -2.30
C GLU A 77 -6.15 -15.86 -3.72
N ARG A 78 -6.91 -16.38 -4.71
CA ARG A 78 -6.51 -16.35 -6.12
C ARG A 78 -6.42 -14.92 -6.64
N GLY A 79 -7.41 -14.09 -6.31
CA GLY A 79 -7.39 -12.67 -6.66
C GLY A 79 -6.19 -11.95 -6.04
N GLY A 80 -5.79 -12.31 -4.83
CA GLY A 80 -4.60 -11.74 -4.19
C GLY A 80 -3.32 -12.02 -4.97
N VAL A 81 -3.09 -13.28 -5.36
CA VAL A 81 -1.94 -13.65 -6.18
C VAL A 81 -1.94 -12.90 -7.52
N VAL A 82 -3.08 -12.83 -8.20
CA VAL A 82 -3.21 -12.08 -9.46
C VAL A 82 -2.91 -10.60 -9.24
N GLY A 83 -3.47 -9.99 -8.19
CA GLY A 83 -3.24 -8.57 -7.86
C GLY A 83 -1.78 -8.25 -7.56
N ALA A 84 -1.07 -9.15 -6.86
CA ALA A 84 0.36 -9.02 -6.65
C ALA A 84 1.16 -9.08 -7.97
N ILE A 85 0.86 -10.06 -8.84
CA ILE A 85 1.54 -10.19 -10.14
C ILE A 85 1.28 -8.96 -11.02
N THR A 86 0.03 -8.50 -11.12
CA THR A 86 -0.31 -7.30 -11.90
C THR A 86 0.38 -6.05 -11.38
N THR A 87 0.69 -5.98 -10.07
CA THR A 87 1.42 -4.84 -9.51
C THR A 87 2.91 -4.84 -9.88
N MET A 88 3.46 -5.99 -10.27
CA MET A 88 4.86 -6.08 -10.74
C MET A 88 5.03 -5.65 -12.20
N GLY A 89 3.95 -5.66 -13.00
CA GLY A 89 3.98 -5.39 -14.45
C GLY A 89 3.57 -6.61 -15.27
#